data_AF-A0A8T3R4L1-F1
#
_entry.id   AF-A0A8T3R4L1-F1
#
_cell.length_a   1.000
_cell.length_b   1.000
_cell.length_c   1.000
_cell.angle_alpha   90.00
_cell.angle_beta   90.00
_cell.angle_gamma   90.00
#
_symmetry.space_group_name_H-M   'P 1'
#
loop_
_entity.id
_entity.type
_entity.pdbx_description
1 polymer ?
#
loop_
_entity_poly.entity_id
_entity_poly.type
_entity_poly.pdbx_seq_one_letter_code
_entity_poly.pdbx_strand_id
1 'polypeptide(L)'
;VLTGRTFSDVVYNGGILIVLMLSGLAVGWTVRTGIPEFLTGVGLLLLFAYAMSWIGVWLGTVVPTVEVAQQVAFTTIFPLTFVSNVFVPPGTLPDWLQPFAEWNPVSTLTAATRQLWGNPNPFASAGFPAEQPALVTLVWISVILAVFGPLGVRRYQNMSR
;
A
#
# COMPACT_ATOMS: atom_id res chain seq x y z
N VAL A 1 13.19 17.09 -12.51
CA VAL A 1 11.94 17.33 -11.73
C VAL A 1 11.29 16.04 -11.22
N LEU A 2 10.98 15.05 -12.08
CA LEU A 2 10.34 13.79 -11.64
C LEU A 2 11.15 13.03 -10.58
N THR A 3 12.46 12.80 -10.78
CA THR A 3 13.32 12.12 -9.80
C THR A 3 13.43 12.84 -8.45
N GLY A 4 13.38 14.18 -8.47
CA GLY A 4 13.39 15.00 -7.25
C GLY A 4 12.06 14.89 -6.49
N ARG A 5 10.93 14.92 -7.21
CA ARG A 5 9.60 14.71 -6.63
C ARG A 5 9.48 13.32 -6.00
N THR A 6 9.92 12.28 -6.70
CA THR A 6 9.86 10.90 -6.18
C THR A 6 10.71 10.71 -4.93
N PHE A 7 11.87 11.37 -4.84
CA PHE A 7 12.70 11.34 -3.64
C PHE A 7 12.03 12.10 -2.48
N SER A 8 11.47 13.28 -2.73
CA SER A 8 10.71 14.04 -1.74
C SER A 8 9.52 13.24 -1.20
N ASP A 9 8.82 12.50 -2.06
CA ASP A 9 7.70 11.64 -1.64
C ASP A 9 8.15 10.54 -0.67
N VAL A 10 9.31 9.91 -0.92
CA VAL A 10 9.84 8.87 -0.02
C VAL A 10 10.25 9.47 1.33
N VAL A 11 10.90 10.62 1.34
CA VAL A 11 11.29 11.31 2.58
C VAL A 11 10.06 11.72 3.38
N TYR A 12 9.06 12.29 2.72
CA TYR A 12 7.80 12.69 3.36
C TYR A 12 7.06 11.50 3.97
N ASN A 13 6.90 10.41 3.20
CA ASN A 13 6.28 9.18 3.69
C ASN A 13 7.10 8.52 4.79
N GLY A 14 8.44 8.62 4.75
CA GLY A 14 9.32 8.18 5.82
C GLY A 14 9.06 8.93 7.13
N GLY A 15 8.88 10.24 7.07
CA GLY A 15 8.50 11.05 8.23
C GLY A 15 7.15 10.63 8.83
N ILE A 16 6.13 10.44 7.99
CA ILE A 16 4.81 9.95 8.43
C ILE A 16 4.96 8.57 9.09
N LEU A 17 5.70 7.67 8.47
CA LEU A 17 5.89 6.32 8.96
C LEU A 17 6.59 6.30 10.32
N ILE A 18 7.61 7.15 10.54
CA ILE A 18 8.25 7.31 11.85
C ILE A 18 7.22 7.72 12.91
N VAL A 19 6.41 8.74 12.61
CA VAL A 19 5.37 9.22 13.56
C VAL A 19 4.40 8.10 13.88
N LEU A 20 3.89 7.39 12.88
CA LEU A 20 2.96 6.27 13.06
C LEU A 20 3.57 5.12 13.87
N MET A 21 4.84 4.79 13.63
CA MET A 21 5.54 3.75 14.39
C MET A 21 5.76 4.16 15.85
N LEU A 22 6.15 5.41 16.11
CA LEU A 22 6.28 5.93 17.47
C LEU A 22 4.94 5.92 18.22
N SER A 23 3.86 6.32 17.54
CA SER A 23 2.51 6.21 18.10
C SER A 23 2.13 4.76 18.38
N GLY A 24 2.44 3.83 17.48
CA GLY A 24 2.24 2.40 17.70
C GLY A 24 3.00 1.89 18.93
N LEU A 25 4.28 2.23 19.05
CA LEU A 25 5.12 1.90 20.21
C LEU A 25 4.51 2.45 21.52
N ALA A 26 3.97 3.67 21.50
CA ALA A 26 3.32 4.27 22.66
C ALA A 26 2.04 3.52 23.10
N VAL A 27 1.30 2.95 22.15
CA VAL A 27 0.11 2.12 22.41
C VAL A 27 0.47 0.67 22.76
N GLY A 28 1.75 0.30 22.71
CA GLY A 28 2.26 -1.01 23.10
C GLY A 28 2.48 -1.99 21.94
N TRP A 29 2.39 -1.54 20.68
CA TRP A 29 2.89 -2.32 19.55
C TRP A 29 4.40 -2.49 19.69
N THR A 30 4.93 -3.68 19.39
CA THR A 30 6.37 -3.96 19.43
C THR A 30 6.77 -4.83 18.26
N VAL A 31 8.02 -4.71 17.82
CA VAL A 31 8.62 -5.56 16.79
C VAL A 31 9.24 -6.76 17.51
N ARG A 32 8.81 -7.96 17.13
CA ARG A 32 9.23 -9.23 17.78
C ARG A 32 10.29 -9.99 16.98
N THR A 33 10.74 -9.40 15.88
CA THR A 33 11.74 -9.93 14.95
C THR A 33 13.02 -9.10 14.99
N GLY A 34 14.02 -9.48 14.20
CA GLY A 34 15.31 -8.80 14.14
C GLY A 34 15.29 -7.48 13.36
N ILE A 35 16.43 -6.80 13.37
CA ILE A 35 16.67 -5.58 12.61
C ILE A 35 16.48 -5.78 11.09
N PRO A 36 16.93 -6.89 10.46
CA PRO A 36 16.73 -7.10 9.03
C PRO A 36 15.26 -7.14 8.63
N GLU A 37 14.42 -7.85 9.38
CA GLU A 37 13.00 -7.98 9.10
C GLU A 37 12.27 -6.65 9.34
N PHE A 38 12.69 -5.90 10.38
CA PHE A 38 12.22 -4.55 10.63
C PHE A 38 12.45 -3.63 9.42
N LEU A 39 13.71 -3.54 8.96
CA LEU A 39 14.10 -2.70 7.83
C LEU A 39 13.41 -3.13 6.53
N THR A 40 13.23 -4.44 6.33
CA THR A 40 12.51 -5.00 5.19
C THR A 40 11.05 -4.56 5.20
N GLY A 41 10.37 -4.61 6.36
CA GLY A 41 8.99 -4.14 6.51
C GLY A 41 8.83 -2.65 6.24
N VAL A 42 9.75 -1.82 6.76
CA VAL A 42 9.78 -0.38 6.48
C VAL A 42 10.02 -0.11 4.99
N GLY A 43 10.98 -0.79 4.38
CA GLY A 43 11.27 -0.68 2.95
C GLY A 43 10.07 -1.07 2.08
N LEU A 44 9.36 -2.14 2.45
CA LEU A 44 8.16 -2.58 1.75
C LEU A 44 7.04 -1.52 1.80
N LEU A 45 6.81 -0.91 2.98
CA LEU A 45 5.83 0.16 3.14
C LEU A 45 6.17 1.39 2.30
N LEU A 46 7.44 1.82 2.32
CA LEU A 46 7.89 2.96 1.52
C LEU A 46 7.80 2.68 0.02
N LEU A 47 8.18 1.47 -0.41
CA LEU A 47 8.08 1.07 -1.81
C LEU A 47 6.61 0.99 -2.27
N PHE A 48 5.71 0.53 -1.42
CA PHE A 48 4.27 0.53 -1.69
C PHE A 48 3.72 1.95 -1.76
N ALA A 49 4.06 2.82 -0.81
CA ALA A 49 3.66 4.22 -0.82
C ALA A 49 4.17 4.94 -2.09
N TYR A 50 5.39 4.62 -2.51
CA TYR A 50 5.96 5.10 -3.77
C TYR A 50 5.19 4.62 -5.00
N ALA A 51 4.80 3.34 -5.06
CA ALA A 51 3.95 2.83 -6.14
C ALA A 51 2.59 3.55 -6.18
N MET A 52 1.95 3.75 -5.02
CA MET A 52 0.68 4.47 -4.92
C MET A 52 0.80 5.95 -5.33
N SER A 53 1.94 6.60 -5.12
CA SER A 53 2.13 7.99 -5.54
C SER A 53 2.04 8.16 -7.07
N TRP A 54 2.47 7.15 -7.85
CA TRP A 54 2.31 7.15 -9.31
C TRP A 54 0.85 7.10 -9.75
N ILE A 55 -0.03 6.43 -9.00
CA ILE A 55 -1.48 6.47 -9.23
C ILE A 55 -1.98 7.92 -9.04
N GLY A 56 -1.55 8.58 -7.96
CA GLY A 56 -1.89 9.98 -7.68
C GLY A 56 -1.37 10.94 -8.74
N VAL A 57 -0.13 10.74 -9.22
CA VAL A 57 0.44 11.51 -10.33
C VAL A 57 -0.43 11.37 -11.58
N TRP A 58 -0.76 10.14 -11.96
CA TRP A 58 -1.59 9.89 -13.13
C TRP A 58 -2.99 10.49 -12.96
N LEU A 59 -3.67 10.25 -11.83
CA LEU A 59 -4.98 10.82 -11.54
C LEU A 59 -4.97 12.34 -11.65
N GLY A 60 -3.98 13.01 -11.07
CA GLY A 60 -3.83 14.47 -11.12
C GLY A 60 -3.65 15.04 -12.54
N THR A 61 -3.27 14.21 -13.51
CA THR A 61 -3.15 14.61 -14.93
C THR A 61 -4.37 14.25 -15.79
N VAL A 62 -5.31 13.47 -15.24
CA VAL A 62 -6.51 13.00 -15.93
C VAL A 62 -7.77 13.72 -15.42
N VAL A 63 -7.86 13.95 -14.12
CA VAL A 63 -9.02 14.58 -13.51
C VAL A 63 -9.02 16.11 -13.74
N PRO A 64 -10.19 16.71 -13.99
CA PRO A 64 -10.29 18.13 -14.33
C PRO A 64 -10.11 19.06 -13.12
N THR A 65 -10.41 18.59 -11.90
CA THR A 65 -10.33 19.40 -10.68
C THR A 65 -9.81 18.59 -9.50
N VAL A 66 -9.27 19.29 -8.49
CA VAL A 66 -8.80 18.68 -7.23
C VAL A 66 -9.94 18.00 -6.47
N GLU A 67 -11.14 18.56 -6.52
CA GLU A 67 -12.33 17.98 -5.88
C GLU A 67 -12.69 16.62 -6.48
N VAL A 68 -12.68 16.49 -7.81
CA VAL A 68 -12.90 15.21 -8.50
C VAL A 68 -11.78 14.21 -8.14
N ALA A 69 -10.53 14.66 -8.06
CA ALA A 69 -9.41 13.82 -7.64
C ALA A 69 -9.64 13.22 -6.24
N GLN A 70 -10.08 14.05 -5.29
CA GLN A 70 -10.36 13.63 -3.92
C GLN A 70 -11.53 12.65 -3.87
N GLN A 71 -12.61 12.91 -4.60
CA GLN A 71 -13.77 12.00 -4.66
C GLN A 71 -13.41 10.64 -5.26
N VAL A 72 -12.63 10.62 -6.36
CA VAL A 72 -12.15 9.38 -6.98
C VAL A 72 -11.25 8.60 -6.02
N ALA A 73 -10.31 9.30 -5.36
CA ALA A 73 -9.43 8.70 -4.36
C ALA A 73 -10.24 8.10 -3.21
N PHE A 74 -11.18 8.84 -2.63
CA PHE A 74 -12.02 8.35 -1.54
C PHE A 74 -12.88 7.16 -1.97
N THR A 75 -13.58 7.27 -3.09
CA THR A 75 -14.47 6.21 -3.62
C THR A 75 -13.72 4.92 -3.90
N THR A 76 -12.44 5.00 -4.26
CA THR A 76 -11.59 3.83 -4.54
C THR A 76 -10.93 3.29 -3.27
N ILE A 77 -10.30 4.17 -2.48
CA ILE A 77 -9.53 3.79 -1.29
C ILE A 77 -10.43 3.30 -0.18
N PHE A 78 -11.64 3.85 -0.02
CA PHE A 78 -12.55 3.47 1.06
C PHE A 78 -12.96 1.99 0.96
N PRO A 79 -13.56 1.49 -0.14
CA PRO A 79 -13.90 0.07 -0.25
C PRO A 79 -12.66 -0.83 -0.20
N LEU A 80 -11.57 -0.41 -0.86
CA LEU A 80 -10.31 -1.15 -0.86
C LEU A 80 -9.77 -1.34 0.56
N THR A 81 -9.82 -0.31 1.39
CA THR A 81 -9.30 -0.37 2.76
C THR A 81 -10.28 -1.11 3.67
N PHE A 82 -11.58 -0.87 3.52
CA PHE A 82 -12.63 -1.46 4.36
C PHE A 82 -12.75 -2.98 4.19
N VAL A 83 -12.63 -3.47 2.96
CA VAL A 83 -12.67 -4.92 2.65
C VAL A 83 -11.34 -5.62 2.98
N SER A 84 -10.33 -4.89 3.46
CA SER A 84 -9.04 -5.49 3.80
C SER A 84 -9.04 -6.24 5.14
N ASN A 85 -8.08 -7.15 5.29
CA ASN A 85 -7.84 -7.90 6.53
C ASN A 85 -7.35 -7.03 7.71
N VAL A 86 -7.17 -5.72 7.49
CA VAL A 86 -6.88 -4.75 8.56
C VAL A 86 -8.11 -4.56 9.44
N PHE A 87 -9.29 -4.48 8.82
CA PHE A 87 -10.55 -4.11 9.49
C PHE A 87 -11.48 -5.30 9.68
N VAL A 88 -11.50 -6.24 8.74
CA VAL A 88 -12.43 -7.38 8.78
C VAL A 88 -11.66 -8.70 8.63
N PRO A 89 -11.80 -9.65 9.57
CA PRO A 89 -11.21 -10.98 9.44
C PRO A 89 -11.78 -11.70 8.19
N PRO A 90 -10.95 -12.22 7.27
CA PRO A 90 -11.43 -12.84 6.04
C PRO A 90 -12.45 -13.95 6.27
N GLY A 91 -12.27 -14.80 7.29
CA GLY A 91 -13.21 -15.89 7.61
C GLY A 91 -14.62 -15.45 8.05
N THR A 92 -14.84 -14.15 8.27
CA THR A 92 -16.17 -13.60 8.57
C THR A 92 -16.90 -13.08 7.34
N LEU A 93 -16.21 -13.00 6.19
CA LEU A 93 -16.78 -12.53 4.94
C LEU A 93 -17.52 -13.67 4.22
N PRO A 94 -18.57 -13.36 3.42
CA PRO A 94 -19.20 -14.31 2.54
C PRO A 94 -18.20 -14.96 1.57
N ASP A 95 -18.43 -16.21 1.19
CA ASP A 95 -17.50 -17.02 0.38
C ASP A 95 -17.05 -16.34 -0.93
N TRP A 96 -17.93 -15.55 -1.57
CA TRP A 96 -17.60 -14.84 -2.80
C TRP A 96 -16.71 -13.59 -2.56
N LEU A 97 -16.74 -13.02 -1.36
CA LEU A 97 -16.00 -11.80 -1.00
C LEU A 97 -14.63 -12.10 -0.39
N GLN A 98 -14.47 -13.29 0.21
CA GLN A 98 -13.19 -13.74 0.78
C GLN A 98 -12.02 -13.63 -0.22
N PRO A 99 -12.11 -14.12 -1.47
CA PRO A 99 -11.00 -14.03 -2.42
C PRO A 99 -10.62 -12.58 -2.73
N PHE A 100 -11.59 -11.68 -2.84
CA PHE A 100 -11.31 -10.26 -3.08
C PHE A 100 -10.58 -9.62 -1.90
N ALA A 101 -10.99 -9.94 -0.67
CA ALA A 101 -10.33 -9.45 0.53
C ALA A 101 -8.91 -10.00 0.67
N GLU A 102 -8.67 -11.26 0.27
CA GLU A 102 -7.35 -11.89 0.33
C GLU A 102 -6.36 -11.31 -0.68
N TRP A 103 -6.79 -11.14 -1.93
CA TRP A 103 -5.95 -10.61 -3.01
C TRP A 103 -5.77 -9.10 -2.97
N ASN A 104 -6.51 -8.41 -2.10
CA ASN A 104 -6.44 -6.98 -1.95
C ASN A 104 -5.01 -6.52 -1.60
N PRO A 105 -4.44 -5.53 -2.31
CA PRO A 105 -3.08 -5.04 -2.06
C PRO A 105 -2.87 -4.52 -0.64
N VAL A 106 -3.90 -3.93 -0.02
CA VAL A 106 -3.86 -3.47 1.38
C VAL A 106 -3.79 -4.67 2.33
N SER A 107 -4.54 -5.74 2.04
CA SER A 107 -4.53 -6.97 2.84
C SER A 107 -3.18 -7.67 2.77
N THR A 108 -2.61 -7.81 1.57
CA THR A 108 -1.31 -8.50 1.40
C THR A 108 -0.18 -7.68 2.02
N LEU A 109 -0.20 -6.35 1.87
CA LEU A 109 0.79 -5.47 2.51
C LEU A 109 0.72 -5.56 4.03
N THR A 110 -0.49 -5.56 4.59
CA THR A 110 -0.72 -5.68 6.03
C THR A 110 -0.27 -7.04 6.55
N ALA A 111 -0.63 -8.12 5.86
CA ALA A 111 -0.20 -9.47 6.23
C ALA A 111 1.34 -9.60 6.17
N ALA A 112 1.98 -9.05 5.15
CA ALA A 112 3.43 -9.07 4.98
C ALA A 112 4.15 -8.32 6.10
N THR A 113 3.72 -7.09 6.40
CA THR A 113 4.33 -6.28 7.47
C THR A 113 4.10 -6.89 8.86
N ARG A 114 2.91 -7.44 9.11
CA ARG A 114 2.60 -8.21 10.34
C ARG A 114 3.51 -9.42 10.50
N GLN A 115 3.73 -10.21 9.44
CA GLN A 115 4.66 -11.35 9.47
C GLN A 115 6.10 -10.89 9.70
N LEU A 116 6.58 -9.88 8.96
CA LEU A 116 7.93 -9.34 9.08
C LEU A 116 8.23 -8.78 10.47
N TRP A 117 7.24 -8.19 11.15
CA TRP A 117 7.43 -7.64 12.50
C TRP A 117 7.05 -8.62 13.63
N GLY A 118 6.73 -9.87 13.29
CA GLY A 118 6.43 -10.93 14.26
C GLY A 118 5.08 -10.77 14.97
N ASN A 119 4.12 -10.07 14.35
CA ASN A 119 2.76 -9.87 14.86
C ASN A 119 1.71 -10.42 13.88
N PRO A 120 1.76 -11.73 13.52
CA PRO A 120 0.90 -12.31 12.51
C PRO A 120 -0.58 -12.26 12.91
N ASN A 121 -1.47 -12.20 11.91
CA ASN A 121 -2.91 -12.23 12.16
C ASN A 121 -3.33 -13.63 12.66
N PRO A 122 -3.93 -13.77 13.85
CA PRO A 122 -4.39 -15.06 14.36
C PRO A 122 -5.55 -15.67 13.56
N PHE A 123 -6.23 -14.86 12.75
CA PHE A 123 -7.35 -15.26 11.87
C PHE A 123 -6.96 -15.20 10.39
N ALA A 124 -5.70 -15.48 10.07
CA ALA A 124 -5.25 -15.57 8.68
C ALA A 124 -5.99 -16.72 7.95
N SER A 125 -6.36 -16.47 6.71
CA SER A 125 -6.92 -17.51 5.84
C SER A 125 -5.82 -18.39 5.25
N ALA A 126 -6.19 -19.55 4.69
CA ALA A 126 -5.26 -20.52 4.11
C ALA A 126 -4.99 -20.31 2.61
N GLY A 127 -5.28 -19.13 2.06
CA GLY A 127 -5.06 -18.82 0.65
C GLY A 127 -3.60 -18.46 0.32
N PHE A 128 -3.19 -18.64 -0.94
CA PHE A 128 -1.86 -18.25 -1.43
C PHE A 128 -1.45 -16.80 -1.05
N PRO A 129 -2.35 -15.78 -1.13
CA PRO A 129 -2.01 -14.42 -0.70
C PRO A 129 -1.71 -14.29 0.80
N ALA A 130 -2.28 -15.17 1.64
CA ALA A 130 -2.02 -15.19 3.07
C ALA A 130 -0.75 -15.97 3.42
N GLU A 131 -0.40 -16.99 2.64
CA GLU A 131 0.84 -17.76 2.78
C GLU A 131 2.07 -16.98 2.31
N GLN A 132 1.95 -16.24 1.19
CA GLN A 132 3.05 -15.51 0.56
C GLN A 132 2.75 -14.01 0.39
N PRO A 133 2.35 -13.29 1.47
CA PRO A 133 1.84 -11.93 1.35
C PRO A 133 2.89 -10.93 0.86
N ALA A 134 4.17 -11.12 1.22
CA ALA A 134 5.25 -10.27 0.76
C ALA A 134 5.44 -10.36 -0.76
N LEU A 135 5.39 -11.58 -1.32
CA LEU A 135 5.49 -11.81 -2.76
C LEU A 135 4.31 -11.19 -3.51
N VAL A 136 3.08 -11.42 -3.04
CA VAL A 136 1.90 -10.85 -3.69
C VAL A 136 1.91 -9.31 -3.62
N THR A 137 2.39 -8.74 -2.52
CA THR A 137 2.59 -7.29 -2.39
C THR A 137 3.61 -6.76 -3.40
N LEU A 138 4.74 -7.45 -3.58
CA LEU A 138 5.74 -7.08 -4.59
C LEU A 138 5.20 -7.18 -6.02
N VAL A 139 4.34 -8.16 -6.31
CA VAL A 139 3.63 -8.26 -7.58
C VAL A 139 2.73 -7.04 -7.77
N TRP A 140 1.93 -6.66 -6.77
CA TRP A 140 1.08 -5.46 -6.83
C TRP A 140 1.89 -4.18 -7.07
N ILE A 141 2.99 -3.99 -6.34
CA ILE A 141 3.91 -2.86 -6.53
C ILE A 141 4.41 -2.83 -7.98
N SER A 142 4.84 -3.97 -8.49
CA SER A 142 5.38 -4.09 -9.86
C SER A 142 4.31 -3.76 -10.90
N VAL A 143 3.09 -4.27 -10.75
CA VAL A 143 1.96 -3.99 -11.65
C VAL A 143 1.61 -2.50 -11.62
N ILE A 144 1.49 -1.90 -10.43
CA ILE A 144 1.17 -0.47 -10.29
C ILE A 144 2.25 0.38 -10.97
N LEU A 145 3.53 0.13 -10.71
CA LEU A 145 4.62 0.88 -11.32
C LEU A 145 4.69 0.68 -12.85
N ALA A 146 4.50 -0.55 -13.33
CA ALA A 146 4.53 -0.86 -14.76
C ALA A 146 3.37 -0.22 -15.54
N VAL A 147 2.21 -0.03 -14.90
CA VAL A 147 1.04 0.61 -15.51
C VAL A 147 1.09 2.12 -15.36
N PHE A 148 1.13 2.63 -14.12
CA PHE A 148 0.96 4.05 -13.84
C PHE A 148 2.24 4.86 -14.02
N GLY A 149 3.42 4.24 -13.91
CA GLY A 149 4.70 4.88 -14.20
C GLY A 149 4.76 5.41 -15.64
N PRO A 150 4.64 4.55 -16.67
CA PRO A 150 4.63 4.98 -18.06
C PRO A 150 3.46 5.90 -18.40
N LEU A 151 2.26 5.66 -17.87
CA LEU A 151 1.09 6.50 -18.12
C LEU A 151 1.29 7.93 -17.58
N GLY A 152 1.80 8.07 -16.35
CA GLY A 152 2.10 9.37 -15.75
C GLY A 152 3.18 10.14 -16.53
N VAL A 153 4.26 9.45 -16.92
CA VAL A 153 5.35 10.07 -17.72
C VAL A 153 4.85 10.54 -19.09
N ARG A 154 4.15 9.68 -19.84
CA ARG A 154 3.63 10.00 -21.18
C ARG A 154 2.67 11.19 -21.14
N ARG A 155 1.78 11.23 -20.16
CA ARG A 155 0.79 12.31 -20.03
C ARG A 155 1.44 13.64 -19.69
N TYR A 156 2.42 13.65 -18.78
CA TYR A 156 3.17 14.84 -18.41
C TYR A 156 3.96 15.42 -19.61
N GLN A 157 4.61 14.56 -20.39
CA GLN A 157 5.33 14.98 -21.60
C GLN A 157 4.41 15.60 -22.65
N ASN A 158 3.19 15.07 -22.81
CA ASN A 158 2.21 15.59 -23.76
C ASN A 158 1.59 16.93 -23.33
N MET A 159 1.63 17.29 -22.05
CA MET A 159 1.19 18.62 -21.57
C MET A 159 2.27 19.70 -21.70
N SER A 160 3.55 19.29 -21.80
CA SER A 160 4.68 20.21 -21.97
C SER A 160 4.96 20.62 -23.42
N ARG A 161 4.22 20.07 -24.39
CA ARG A 161 4.20 20.48 -25.79
C ARG A 161 2.97 21.34 -26.04
#